data_AF-A0A258B9V9-F1
#
_entry.id   AF-A0A258B9V9-F1
#
_cell.length_a   1.000
_cell.length_b   1.000
_cell.length_c   1.000
_cell.angle_alpha   90.00
_cell.angle_beta   90.00
_cell.angle_gamma   90.00
#
_symmetry.space_group_name_H-M   'P 1'
#
loop_
_entity.id
_entity.type
_entity.pdbx_description
1 polymer ?
#
loop_
_entity_poly.entity_id
_entity_poly.type
_entity_poly.pdbx_seq_one_letter_code
_entity_poly.pdbx_strand_id
1 'polypeptide(L)'
;MKNNNDPQHELAKSIGIALTHRGWKMALAESCTGGLVCATLTDLAGSSDWFERGYITYSNQAKTECLDVPTEILKSFGAVSEEVAKAMAQGAQQNAKVQVAISITGIAGPSGGSPEKPVGTVCFAWA
;
A
#
# COMPACT_ATOMS: atom_id res chain seq x y z
N MET A 1 4.75 -22.65 -11.39
CA MET A 1 5.98 -22.00 -10.92
C MET A 1 6.08 -20.67 -11.66
N LYS A 2 6.05 -19.54 -10.95
CA LYS A 2 6.18 -18.23 -11.61
C LYS A 2 7.61 -18.04 -12.08
N ASN A 3 7.76 -17.30 -13.17
CA ASN A 3 9.01 -17.16 -13.91
C ASN A 3 10.00 -16.33 -13.08
N ASN A 4 11.20 -16.85 -12.81
CA ASN A 4 12.25 -16.14 -12.05
C ASN A 4 12.78 -14.86 -12.73
N ASN A 5 12.25 -14.51 -13.90
CA ASN A 5 12.57 -13.29 -14.66
C ASN A 5 11.46 -12.23 -14.59
N ASP A 6 10.49 -12.34 -13.66
CA ASP A 6 9.51 -11.28 -13.42
C ASP A 6 10.18 -10.06 -12.76
N PRO A 7 10.19 -8.87 -13.39
CA PRO A 7 10.79 -7.67 -12.81
C PRO A 7 10.25 -7.32 -11.41
N GLN A 8 8.97 -7.64 -11.14
CA GLN A 8 8.36 -7.38 -9.83
C GLN A 8 8.96 -8.28 -8.74
N HIS A 9 9.32 -9.52 -9.11
CA HIS A 9 9.93 -10.47 -8.19
C HIS A 9 11.36 -10.06 -7.83
N GLU A 10 12.14 -9.54 -8.78
CA GLU A 10 13.49 -9.00 -8.51
C GLU A 10 13.47 -7.73 -7.64
N LEU A 11 12.46 -6.88 -7.82
CA LEU A 11 12.23 -5.74 -6.93
C LEU A 11 11.86 -6.19 -5.52
N ALA A 12 10.97 -7.18 -5.37
CA ALA A 12 10.60 -7.75 -4.08
C ALA A 12 11.82 -8.33 -3.34
N LYS A 13 12.70 -9.06 -4.05
CA LYS A 13 13.99 -9.54 -3.52
C LYS A 13 14.86 -8.41 -3.00
N SER A 14 15.01 -7.35 -3.79
CA SER A 14 15.83 -6.19 -3.42
C SER A 14 15.31 -5.49 -2.17
N ILE A 15 13.98 -5.36 -2.04
CA ILE A 15 13.33 -4.82 -0.84
C ILE A 15 13.60 -5.72 0.37
N GLY A 16 13.39 -7.03 0.23
CA GLY A 16 13.62 -7.99 1.31
C GLY A 16 15.06 -7.95 1.82
N ILE A 17 16.06 -7.96 0.93
CA ILE A 17 17.48 -7.84 1.30
C ILE A 17 17.72 -6.54 2.06
N ALA A 18 17.22 -5.41 1.55
CA ALA A 18 17.43 -4.10 2.15
C ALA A 18 16.81 -3.97 3.55
N LEU A 19 15.63 -4.56 3.78
CA LEU A 19 14.95 -4.53 5.07
C LEU A 19 15.59 -5.49 6.08
N THR A 20 15.87 -6.73 5.66
CA THR A 20 16.53 -7.74 6.50
C THR A 20 17.90 -7.26 6.97
N HIS A 21 18.70 -6.63 6.10
CA HIS A 21 20.01 -6.06 6.48
C HIS A 21 19.92 -4.98 7.56
N ARG A 22 18.78 -4.29 7.66
CA ARG A 22 18.53 -3.25 8.67
C ARG A 22 17.82 -3.78 9.92
N GLY A 23 17.38 -5.04 9.91
CA GLY A 23 16.47 -5.58 10.92
C GLY A 23 15.12 -4.87 10.92
N TRP A 24 14.70 -4.36 9.76
CA TRP A 24 13.45 -3.60 9.61
C TRP A 24 12.33 -4.51 9.11
N LYS A 25 11.11 -4.17 9.52
CA LYS A 25 9.88 -4.72 8.97
C LYS A 25 9.11 -3.67 8.18
N MET A 26 8.23 -4.13 7.30
CA MET A 26 7.31 -3.28 6.56
C MET A 26 5.85 -3.70 6.67
N ALA A 27 4.95 -2.74 6.43
CA ALA A 27 3.53 -2.98 6.21
C ALA A 27 3.06 -2.32 4.91
N LEU A 28 1.93 -2.76 4.39
CA LEU A 28 1.38 -2.23 3.14
C LEU A 28 -0.10 -1.90 3.28
N ALA A 29 -0.54 -0.73 2.79
CA ALA A 29 -1.94 -0.35 2.69
C ALA A 29 -2.37 -0.26 1.22
N GLU A 30 -3.22 -1.18 0.78
CA GLU A 30 -3.74 -1.25 -0.58
C GLU A 30 -5.21 -0.86 -0.64
N SER A 31 -5.59 -0.09 -1.66
CA SER A 31 -6.98 0.14 -2.05
C SER A 31 -7.24 -0.46 -3.43
N CYS A 32 -6.85 0.25 -4.51
CA CYS A 32 -7.21 -0.15 -5.87
C CYS A 32 -6.47 -1.39 -6.41
N THR A 33 -5.34 -1.77 -5.80
CA THR A 33 -4.57 -2.96 -6.18
C THR A 33 -5.05 -4.24 -5.52
N GLY A 34 -5.96 -4.15 -4.54
CA GLY A 34 -6.70 -5.30 -4.02
C GLY A 34 -5.87 -6.42 -3.39
N GLY A 35 -4.66 -6.14 -2.92
CA GLY A 35 -3.77 -7.14 -2.32
C GLY A 35 -2.73 -7.72 -3.27
N LEU A 36 -2.69 -7.28 -4.53
CA LEU A 36 -1.74 -7.81 -5.53
C LEU A 36 -0.30 -7.51 -5.15
N VAL A 37 -0.01 -6.35 -4.55
CA VAL A 37 1.35 -6.01 -4.14
C VAL A 37 1.75 -6.82 -2.90
N CYS A 38 0.84 -6.99 -1.92
CA CYS A 38 1.05 -7.93 -0.82
C CYS A 38 1.33 -9.34 -1.34
N ALA A 39 0.55 -9.83 -2.30
CA ALA A 39 0.74 -11.15 -2.89
C ALA A 39 2.14 -11.27 -3.53
N THR A 40 2.59 -10.28 -4.31
CA THR A 40 3.93 -10.28 -4.91
C THR A 40 5.04 -10.29 -3.85
N LEU A 41 4.93 -9.49 -2.79
CA LEU A 41 5.95 -9.42 -1.74
C LEU A 41 6.01 -10.73 -0.93
N THR A 42 4.86 -11.31 -0.60
CA THR A 42 4.74 -12.53 0.22
C THR A 42 5.00 -13.82 -0.55
N ASP A 43 4.93 -13.80 -1.90
CA ASP A 43 5.34 -14.91 -2.77
C ASP A 43 6.85 -15.19 -2.69
N LEU A 44 7.64 -14.24 -2.19
CA LEU A 44 9.07 -14.45 -1.95
C LEU A 44 9.29 -15.31 -0.69
N ALA A 45 10.07 -16.37 -0.83
CA ALA A 45 10.52 -17.17 0.30
C ALA A 45 11.31 -16.32 1.32
N GLY A 46 11.01 -16.47 2.61
CA GLY A 46 11.60 -15.66 3.68
C GLY A 46 10.94 -14.29 3.88
N SER A 47 9.84 -13.98 3.17
CA SER A 47 9.08 -12.74 3.36
C SER A 47 8.61 -12.52 4.80
N SER A 48 8.42 -13.58 5.59
CA SER A 48 8.08 -13.50 7.02
C SER A 48 9.08 -12.72 7.87
N ASP A 49 10.33 -12.59 7.42
CA ASP A 49 11.38 -11.93 8.19
C ASP A 49 11.26 -10.40 8.14
N TRP A 50 10.67 -9.86 7.06
CA TRP A 50 10.65 -8.42 6.77
C TRP A 50 9.27 -7.87 6.38
N PHE A 51 8.32 -8.69 5.97
CA PHE A 51 6.93 -8.28 5.71
C PHE A 51 6.06 -8.63 6.91
N GLU A 52 5.50 -7.62 7.57
CA GLU A 52 4.67 -7.82 8.76
C GLU A 52 3.21 -8.09 8.38
N ARG A 53 2.57 -7.14 7.69
CA ARG A 53 1.14 -7.24 7.35
C ARG A 53 0.73 -6.35 6.19
N GLY A 54 -0.40 -6.71 5.59
CA GLY A 54 -1.12 -5.90 4.61
C GLY A 54 -2.48 -5.44 5.14
N TYR A 55 -2.91 -4.27 4.71
CA TYR A 55 -4.25 -3.72 4.91
C TYR A 55 -4.89 -3.54 3.53
N ILE A 56 -6.04 -4.14 3.29
CA ILE A 56 -6.80 -3.95 2.05
C ILE A 56 -8.04 -3.13 2.40
N THR A 57 -7.95 -1.82 2.21
CA THR A 57 -8.94 -0.84 2.70
C THR A 57 -9.63 -0.14 1.54
N TYR A 58 -10.52 -0.86 0.86
CA TYR A 58 -11.19 -0.36 -0.35
C TYR A 58 -12.16 0.79 -0.05
N SER A 59 -12.98 0.67 1.00
CA SER A 59 -13.94 1.71 1.40
C SER A 59 -13.29 2.82 2.23
N ASN A 60 -13.92 4.00 2.25
CA ASN A 60 -13.52 5.09 3.14
C ASN A 60 -13.61 4.69 4.62
N GLN A 61 -14.64 3.92 4.97
CA GLN A 61 -14.80 3.38 6.32
C GLN A 61 -13.62 2.48 6.72
N ALA A 62 -13.19 1.57 5.84
CA ALA A 62 -12.04 0.71 6.12
C ALA A 62 -10.73 1.51 6.25
N LYS A 63 -10.56 2.58 5.47
CA LYS A 63 -9.41 3.49 5.62
C LYS A 63 -9.39 4.13 7.01
N THR A 64 -10.55 4.54 7.53
CA THR A 64 -10.64 5.10 8.89
C THR A 64 -10.48 4.04 9.97
N GLU A 65 -11.17 2.90 9.88
CA GLU A 65 -11.17 1.87 10.94
C GLU A 65 -9.85 1.11 11.07
N CYS A 66 -9.16 0.86 9.96
CA CYS A 66 -7.93 0.05 9.97
C CYS A 66 -6.65 0.88 10.00
N LEU A 67 -6.69 2.09 9.44
CA LEU A 67 -5.51 2.93 9.20
C LEU A 67 -5.66 4.33 9.83
N ASP A 68 -6.69 4.57 10.63
CA ASP A 68 -6.94 5.83 11.33
C ASP A 68 -6.93 7.07 10.40
N VAL A 69 -7.28 6.88 9.12
CA VAL A 69 -7.38 7.99 8.17
C VAL A 69 -8.51 8.93 8.61
N PRO A 70 -8.23 10.22 8.90
CA PRO A 70 -9.25 11.16 9.35
C PRO A 70 -10.36 11.33 8.31
N THR A 71 -11.62 11.31 8.78
CA THR A 71 -12.78 11.45 7.88
C THR A 71 -12.82 12.81 7.18
N GLU A 72 -12.23 13.82 7.81
CA GLU A 72 -12.10 15.19 7.32
C GLU A 72 -11.21 15.23 6.07
N ILE A 73 -10.07 14.52 6.07
CA ILE A 73 -9.18 14.43 4.92
C ILE A 73 -9.89 13.71 3.76
N LEU A 74 -10.61 12.63 4.05
CA LEU A 74 -11.40 11.90 3.04
C LEU A 74 -12.49 12.78 2.42
N LYS A 75 -13.17 13.62 3.21
CA LYS A 75 -14.20 14.55 2.73
C LYS A 75 -13.61 15.70 1.90
N SER A 76 -12.48 16.27 2.33
CA SER A 76 -11.87 17.43 1.67
C SER A 76 -11.14 17.08 0.37
N PHE A 77 -10.41 15.97 0.35
CA PHE A 77 -9.52 15.62 -0.77
C PHE A 77 -10.03 14.44 -1.59
N GLY A 78 -10.98 13.67 -1.07
CA GLY A 78 -11.42 12.41 -1.66
C GLY A 78 -10.41 11.29 -1.47
N ALA A 79 -10.88 10.04 -1.60
CA ALA A 79 -10.09 8.84 -1.33
C ALA A 79 -8.82 8.69 -2.20
N VAL A 80 -8.82 9.29 -3.39
CA VAL A 80 -7.69 9.27 -4.33
C VAL A 80 -7.04 10.64 -4.30
N SER A 81 -6.09 10.79 -3.38
CA SER A 81 -5.32 12.02 -3.15
C SER A 81 -4.01 11.68 -2.45
N GLU A 82 -3.03 12.57 -2.55
CA GLU A 82 -1.73 12.41 -1.87
C GLU A 82 -1.91 12.50 -0.35
N GLU A 83 -2.84 13.32 0.13
CA GLU A 83 -3.18 13.48 1.55
C GLU A 83 -3.72 12.18 2.14
N VAL A 84 -4.65 11.51 1.43
CA VAL A 84 -5.19 10.22 1.87
C VAL A 84 -4.13 9.13 1.77
N ALA A 85 -3.31 9.10 0.70
CA ALA A 85 -2.20 8.15 0.61
C ALA A 85 -1.25 8.31 1.80
N LYS A 86 -0.81 9.54 2.09
CA LYS A 86 0.06 9.83 3.23
C LYS A 86 -0.54 9.36 4.56
N ALA A 87 -1.82 9.67 4.80
CA ALA A 87 -2.52 9.22 6.01
C ALA A 87 -2.60 7.68 6.09
N MET A 88 -2.88 7.00 4.97
CA MET A 88 -2.90 5.53 4.90
C MET A 88 -1.52 4.93 5.22
N ALA A 89 -0.43 5.48 4.68
CA ALA A 89 0.92 5.00 4.94
C ALA A 89 1.31 5.19 6.41
N GLN A 90 1.02 6.37 6.98
CA GLN A 90 1.29 6.67 8.39
C GLN A 90 0.48 5.76 9.33
N GLY A 91 -0.81 5.57 9.05
CA GLY A 91 -1.66 4.64 9.80
C GLY A 91 -1.15 3.20 9.74
N ALA A 92 -0.76 2.73 8.56
CA ALA A 92 -0.19 1.39 8.40
C ALA A 92 1.11 1.23 9.20
N GLN A 93 2.00 2.22 9.16
CA GLN A 93 3.25 2.22 9.91
C GLN A 93 3.01 2.14 11.41
N GLN A 94 2.15 3.01 11.94
CA GLN A 94 1.87 3.11 13.37
C GLN A 94 1.14 1.87 13.88
N ASN A 95 0.12 1.41 13.17
CA ASN A 95 -0.73 0.29 13.61
C ASN A 95 -0.01 -1.05 13.49
N ALA A 96 0.90 -1.20 12.52
CA ALA A 96 1.74 -2.39 12.40
C ALA A 96 3.04 -2.32 13.25
N LYS A 97 3.39 -1.15 13.79
CA LYS A 97 4.64 -0.90 14.54
C LYS A 97 5.88 -1.30 13.75
N VAL A 98 5.94 -0.88 12.49
CA VAL A 98 7.00 -1.19 11.52
C VAL A 98 7.83 0.04 11.18
N GLN A 99 8.99 -0.15 10.58
CA GLN A 99 9.88 0.94 10.20
C GLN A 99 9.51 1.55 8.85
N VAL A 100 8.88 0.76 7.98
CA VAL A 100 8.49 1.20 6.62
C VAL A 100 7.03 0.85 6.36
N ALA A 101 6.26 1.79 5.83
CA ALA A 101 4.97 1.50 5.25
C ALA A 101 4.79 2.17 3.89
N ILE A 102 4.04 1.51 3.01
CA ILE A 102 3.68 2.07 1.70
C ILE A 102 2.17 2.01 1.55
N SER A 103 1.57 3.01 0.93
CA SER A 103 0.14 3.03 0.62
C SER A 103 -0.13 3.23 -0.87
N ILE A 104 -1.22 2.66 -1.36
CA ILE A 104 -1.70 2.81 -2.74
C ILE A 104 -3.20 3.07 -2.73
N THR A 105 -3.62 4.22 -3.30
CA THR A 105 -5.04 4.55 -3.50
C THR A 105 -5.26 5.14 -4.88
N GLY A 106 -6.29 4.71 -5.60
CA GLY A 106 -6.44 5.03 -7.02
C GLY A 106 -7.77 4.63 -7.62
N ILE A 107 -7.95 5.02 -8.88
CA ILE A 107 -9.14 4.73 -9.69
C ILE A 107 -8.73 3.77 -10.80
N ALA A 108 -8.78 2.46 -10.53
CA ALA A 108 -8.38 1.45 -11.51
C ALA A 108 -9.28 1.42 -12.77
N GLY A 109 -10.53 1.88 -12.65
CA GLY A 109 -11.51 1.87 -13.73
C GLY A 109 -12.41 0.62 -13.75
N PRO A 110 -13.30 0.50 -14.76
CA PRO A 110 -13.43 1.40 -15.91
C PRO A 110 -14.19 2.71 -15.62
N SER A 111 -14.81 2.84 -14.44
CA SER A 111 -15.57 4.01 -14.01
C SER A 111 -14.94 4.69 -12.77
N GLY A 112 -15.57 5.77 -12.29
CA GLY A 112 -15.18 6.46 -11.06
C GLY A 112 -14.20 7.63 -11.24
N GLY A 113 -13.75 7.89 -12.47
CA GLY A 113 -12.94 9.07 -12.81
C GLY A 113 -13.77 10.35 -12.94
N SER A 114 -13.06 11.48 -12.85
CA SER A 114 -13.54 12.85 -13.12
C SER A 114 -12.54 13.55 -14.04
N PRO A 115 -12.86 14.73 -14.62
CA PRO A 115 -11.89 15.52 -15.37
C PRO A 115 -10.62 15.84 -14.57
N GLU A 116 -10.76 16.10 -13.27
CA GLU A 116 -9.66 16.44 -12.37
C GLU A 116 -8.86 15.20 -11.92
N LYS A 117 -9.54 14.04 -11.81
CA LYS A 117 -8.96 12.75 -11.40
C LYS A 117 -9.45 11.65 -12.32
N PRO A 118 -8.86 11.50 -13.53
CA PRO A 118 -9.32 10.53 -14.51
C PRO A 118 -9.10 9.08 -14.04
N VAL A 119 -9.79 8.14 -14.69
CA VAL A 119 -9.48 6.71 -14.55
C VAL A 119 -8.00 6.48 -14.85
N GLY A 120 -7.34 5.65 -14.04
CA GLY A 120 -5.90 5.43 -14.07
C GLY A 120 -5.11 6.32 -13.10
N THR A 121 -5.74 7.30 -12.46
CA THR A 121 -5.08 8.09 -11.40
C THR A 121 -4.80 7.22 -10.18
N VAL A 122 -3.55 7.19 -9.74
CA VAL A 122 -3.12 6.48 -8.53
C VAL A 122 -2.17 7.37 -7.73
N CYS A 123 -2.41 7.46 -6.43
CA CYS A 123 -1.57 8.15 -5.46
C CYS A 123 -0.82 7.12 -4.60
N PHE A 124 0.44 7.43 -4.32
CA PHE A 124 1.35 6.61 -3.53
C PHE A 124 1.93 7.43 -2.39
N ALA A 125 2.25 6.77 -1.27
CA ALA A 125 2.99 7.39 -0.18
C ALA A 125 3.86 6.37 0.54
N TRP A 126 4.91 6.85 1.18
CA TRP A 126 5.87 6.09 1.98
C TRP A 126 5.98 6.75 3.36
N ALA A 127 6.02 5.94 4.42
CA ALA A 127 6.18 6.37 5.81
C ALA A 127 7.26 5.54 6.50
#